data_AF-A0A3B8VHH5-F1
#
_entry.id   AF-A0A3B8VHH5-F1
#
_cell.length_a   1.000
_cell.length_b   1.000
_cell.length_c   1.000
_cell.angle_alpha   90.00
_cell.angle_beta   90.00
_cell.angle_gamma   90.00
#
_symmetry.space_group_name_H-M   'P 1'
#
loop_
_entity.id
_entity.type
_entity.pdbx_description
1 polymer ?
#
loop_
_entity_poly.entity_id
_entity_poly.type
_entity_poly.pdbx_seq_one_letter_code
_entity_poly.pdbx_strand_id
1 'polypeptide(L)'
;GSAAARDTAAVISLIERPEVQRLLPRDVVLLWTSKPEFVTEDMIEYFSLIGVRRNVEMTGEVITEASPTFDPITNEPQVSMTMNREGASRWARITGANIGRPVAIILDNFVYTYPNVINRINDGRSSITGLGGLQEADDLVNILMSGALPAPLDIVEERVVGPTLGAASINDGLNAIIYGLVIVAIFMIFYYHVGGAIADVALITSIFFILGILAAFSATLTLPGMAGIVLTIGMAVDANVLIFDRIREEQRAGKSLL
;
A
#
# COMPACT_ATOMS: atom_id res chain seq x y z
N GLY A 1 10.73 31.43 -10.50
CA GLY A 1 9.99 32.27 -9.52
C GLY A 1 9.38 31.36 -8.48
N SER A 2 8.96 31.83 -7.31
CA SER A 2 8.38 30.96 -6.28
C SER A 2 7.04 31.48 -5.79
N ALA A 3 6.20 30.57 -5.29
CA ALA A 3 4.90 30.90 -4.71
C ALA A 3 4.64 30.06 -3.47
N ALA A 4 3.89 30.60 -2.52
CA ALA A 4 3.43 29.84 -1.36
C ALA A 4 2.48 28.73 -1.81
N ALA A 5 2.44 27.61 -1.07
CA ALA A 5 1.60 26.45 -1.39
C ALA A 5 0.15 26.84 -1.77
N ARG A 6 -0.48 27.72 -0.97
CA ARG A 6 -1.86 28.22 -1.17
C ARG A 6 -2.07 29.03 -2.45
N ASP A 7 -1.01 29.63 -3.00
CA ASP A 7 -1.08 30.54 -4.14
C ASP A 7 -0.71 29.86 -5.47
N THR A 8 -0.15 28.64 -5.42
CA THR A 8 0.27 27.88 -6.61
C THR A 8 -0.85 27.71 -7.64
N ALA A 9 -2.07 27.37 -7.21
CA ALA A 9 -3.23 27.22 -8.08
C ALA A 9 -3.65 28.55 -8.73
N ALA A 10 -3.60 29.65 -7.98
CA ALA A 10 -3.86 30.98 -8.52
C ALA A 10 -2.81 31.35 -9.58
N VAL A 11 -1.52 31.05 -9.33
CA VAL A 11 -0.45 31.29 -10.29
C VAL A 11 -0.62 30.45 -11.57
N ILE A 12 -1.00 29.17 -11.46
CA ILE A 12 -1.30 28.33 -12.63
C ILE A 12 -2.43 28.96 -13.47
N SER A 13 -3.52 29.41 -12.82
CA SER A 13 -4.63 30.05 -13.53
C SER A 13 -4.23 31.33 -14.28
N LEU A 14 -3.20 32.03 -13.80
CA LEU A 14 -2.63 33.19 -14.49
C LEU A 14 -1.77 32.77 -15.68
N ILE A 15 -0.94 31.74 -15.51
CA ILE A 15 -0.05 31.20 -16.54
C ILE A 15 -0.83 30.60 -17.72
N GLU A 16 -1.97 29.98 -17.45
CA GLU A 16 -2.84 29.37 -18.46
C GLU A 16 -3.56 30.39 -19.34
N ARG A 17 -3.56 31.68 -18.96
CA ARG A 17 -4.18 32.73 -19.78
C ARG A 17 -3.52 32.81 -21.15
N PRO A 18 -4.29 32.90 -22.25
CA PRO A 18 -3.74 32.96 -23.61
C PRO A 18 -2.74 34.12 -23.82
N GLU A 19 -2.93 35.22 -23.11
CA GLU A 19 -2.04 36.39 -23.14
C GLU A 19 -0.65 36.07 -22.57
N VAL A 20 -0.59 35.31 -21.46
CA VAL A 20 0.66 34.93 -20.80
C VAL A 20 1.36 33.82 -21.59
N GLN A 21 0.61 32.84 -22.10
CA GLN A 21 1.14 31.78 -22.97
C GLN A 21 1.84 32.32 -24.22
N ARG A 22 1.37 33.46 -24.78
CA ARG A 22 2.02 34.11 -25.93
C ARG A 22 3.37 34.76 -25.60
N LEU A 23 3.61 35.09 -24.33
CA LEU A 23 4.87 35.67 -23.88
C LEU A 23 5.91 34.60 -23.57
N LEU A 24 5.50 33.34 -23.35
CA LEU A 24 6.41 32.25 -23.09
C LEU A 24 7.13 31.80 -24.37
N PRO A 25 8.43 31.45 -24.29
CA PRO A 25 9.12 30.77 -25.38
C PRO A 25 8.36 29.49 -25.77
N ARG A 26 8.22 29.23 -27.07
CA ARG A 26 7.40 28.11 -27.60
C ARG A 26 7.81 26.73 -27.07
N ASP A 27 9.09 26.56 -26.76
CA ASP A 27 9.67 25.29 -26.33
C ASP A 27 9.86 25.19 -24.80
N VAL A 28 9.16 26.03 -24.02
CA VAL A 28 9.21 26.02 -22.56
C VAL A 28 7.83 25.71 -21.98
N VAL A 29 7.81 24.87 -20.95
CA VAL A 29 6.69 24.65 -20.04
C VAL A 29 7.14 24.97 -18.63
N LEU A 30 6.23 25.50 -17.82
CA LEU A 30 6.51 25.87 -16.44
C LEU A 30 5.93 24.80 -15.52
N LEU A 31 6.80 24.17 -14.72
CA LEU A 31 6.41 23.12 -13.78
C LEU A 31 6.83 23.52 -12.37
N TRP A 32 6.02 23.17 -11.39
CA TRP A 32 6.35 23.38 -9.97
C TRP A 32 7.33 22.31 -9.49
N THR A 33 8.17 22.67 -8.51
CA THR A 33 8.92 21.68 -7.75
C THR A 33 7.98 20.77 -6.98
N SER A 34 8.36 19.51 -6.77
CA SER A 34 7.58 18.58 -5.95
C SER A 34 7.67 18.89 -4.45
N LYS A 35 8.69 19.67 -4.05
CA LYS A 35 9.00 20.02 -2.66
C LYS A 35 9.16 21.53 -2.49
N PRO A 36 8.95 22.05 -1.28
CA PRO A 36 9.30 23.42 -0.97
C PRO A 36 10.82 23.60 -0.98
N GLU A 37 11.30 24.67 -1.61
CA GLU A 37 12.73 25.01 -1.60
C GLU A 37 13.13 25.80 -0.35
N PHE A 38 12.19 26.56 0.21
CA PHE A 38 12.40 27.29 1.45
C PHE A 38 11.09 27.41 2.23
N VAL A 39 11.25 27.44 3.55
CA VAL A 39 10.19 27.65 4.51
C VAL A 39 10.48 28.94 5.25
N THR A 40 9.49 29.82 5.34
CA THR A 40 9.61 31.09 6.09
C THR A 40 9.49 30.86 7.60
N GLU A 41 9.87 31.87 8.40
CA GLU A 41 9.72 31.82 9.87
C GLU A 41 8.27 31.54 10.30
N ASP A 42 7.28 31.97 9.50
CA ASP A 42 5.85 31.71 9.72
C ASP A 42 5.39 30.31 9.27
N MET A 43 6.32 29.38 9.00
CA MET A 43 6.05 28.02 8.51
C MET A 43 5.32 27.99 7.16
N ILE A 44 5.45 29.03 6.34
CA ILE A 44 4.88 29.04 4.99
C ILE A 44 5.90 28.44 4.03
N GLU A 45 5.48 27.37 3.37
CA GLU A 45 6.22 26.62 2.35
C GLU A 45 6.13 27.29 0.98
N TYR A 46 7.28 27.51 0.34
CA TYR A 46 7.38 28.08 -1.01
C TYR A 46 7.91 27.06 -2.01
N PHE A 47 7.16 26.92 -3.09
CA PHE A 47 7.47 26.06 -4.22
C PHE A 47 8.04 26.90 -5.36
N SER A 48 9.01 26.35 -6.08
CA SER A 48 9.65 27.02 -7.20
C SER A 48 9.03 26.59 -8.52
N LEU A 49 8.80 27.58 -9.38
CA LEU A 49 8.34 27.41 -10.74
C LEU A 49 9.55 27.41 -11.67
N ILE A 50 9.79 26.25 -12.29
CA ILE A 50 10.94 25.98 -13.13
C ILE A 50 10.50 25.92 -14.59
N GLY A 51 11.20 26.64 -15.47
CA GLY A 51 11.04 26.52 -16.91
C GLY A 51 11.83 25.34 -17.45
N VAL A 52 11.13 24.33 -17.93
CA VAL A 52 11.74 23.14 -18.55
C VAL A 52 11.40 23.09 -20.04
N ARG A 53 12.23 22.38 -20.81
CA ARG A 53 11.97 22.17 -22.23
C ARG A 53 10.70 21.35 -22.41
N ARG A 54 9.87 21.72 -23.39
CA ARG A 54 8.61 21.04 -23.68
C ARG A 54 8.83 19.60 -24.17
N ASN A 55 9.87 19.40 -24.97
CA ASN A 55 10.22 18.08 -25.50
C ASN A 55 11.03 17.28 -24.46
N VAL A 56 10.53 16.10 -24.11
CA VAL A 56 11.22 15.17 -23.21
C VAL A 56 12.38 14.50 -23.95
N GLU A 57 13.59 14.69 -23.44
CA GLU A 57 14.82 14.11 -24.02
C GLU A 57 14.90 12.58 -23.81
N MET A 58 14.41 12.10 -22.66
CA MET A 58 14.46 10.70 -22.25
C MET A 58 13.39 10.39 -21.21
N THR A 59 12.77 9.20 -21.30
CA THR A 59 11.78 8.68 -20.34
C THR A 59 12.39 7.63 -19.42
N GLY A 60 11.70 7.31 -18.31
CA GLY A 60 12.17 6.34 -17.32
C GLY A 60 12.22 4.88 -17.79
N GLU A 61 11.64 4.54 -18.95
CA GLU A 61 11.61 3.17 -19.51
C GLU A 61 12.99 2.56 -19.73
N VAL A 62 14.03 3.40 -19.83
CA VAL A 62 15.41 2.94 -20.03
C VAL A 62 16.10 2.50 -18.73
N ILE A 63 15.49 2.77 -17.56
CA ILE A 63 16.02 2.40 -16.25
C ILE A 63 15.75 0.91 -16.02
N THR A 64 16.80 0.14 -15.75
CA THR A 64 16.72 -1.30 -15.51
C THR A 64 16.85 -1.67 -14.04
N GLU A 65 17.48 -0.79 -13.25
CA GLU A 65 17.70 -0.99 -11.83
C GLU A 65 17.76 0.37 -11.14
N ALA A 66 17.14 0.47 -9.97
CA ALA A 66 17.26 1.60 -9.07
C ALA A 66 17.39 1.09 -7.63
N SER A 67 18.25 1.72 -6.85
CA SER A 67 18.45 1.36 -5.44
C SER A 67 18.79 2.57 -4.58
N PRO A 68 18.34 2.59 -3.31
CA PRO A 68 18.77 3.60 -2.36
C PRO A 68 20.25 3.35 -2.03
N THR A 69 21.03 4.41 -2.01
CA THR A 69 22.42 4.39 -1.56
C THR A 69 22.72 5.69 -0.82
N PHE A 70 23.92 5.78 -0.26
CA PHE A 70 24.37 6.98 0.45
C PHE A 70 25.55 7.59 -0.28
N ASP A 71 25.63 8.92 -0.27
CA ASP A 71 26.82 9.61 -0.71
C ASP A 71 27.99 9.25 0.24
N PRO A 72 29.14 8.77 -0.26
CA PRO A 72 30.24 8.31 0.58
C PRO A 72 30.96 9.44 1.34
N ILE A 73 30.72 10.71 0.96
CA ILE A 73 31.34 11.89 1.57
C ILE A 73 30.37 12.57 2.53
N THR A 74 29.14 12.85 2.09
CA THR A 74 28.16 13.59 2.89
C THR A 74 27.26 12.70 3.74
N ASN A 75 27.25 11.39 3.48
CA ASN A 75 26.33 10.41 4.07
C ASN A 75 24.84 10.77 3.83
N GLU A 76 24.57 11.55 2.78
CA GLU A 76 23.22 11.90 2.38
C GLU A 76 22.59 10.78 1.54
N PRO A 77 21.29 10.50 1.70
CA PRO A 77 20.60 9.50 0.89
C PRO A 77 20.49 9.97 -0.57
N GLN A 78 20.72 9.04 -1.49
CA GLN A 78 20.61 9.23 -2.93
C GLN A 78 20.02 7.97 -3.57
N VAL A 79 19.43 8.10 -4.76
CA VAL A 79 18.96 6.94 -5.54
C VAL A 79 19.93 6.69 -6.68
N SER A 80 20.63 5.56 -6.65
CA SER A 80 21.43 5.11 -7.79
C SER A 80 20.53 4.48 -8.82
N MET A 81 20.75 4.80 -10.09
CA MET A 81 20.05 4.23 -11.24
C MET A 81 21.04 3.64 -12.24
N THR A 82 20.69 2.48 -12.79
CA THR A 82 21.39 1.86 -13.91
C THR A 82 20.43 1.76 -15.10
N MET A 83 20.92 2.13 -16.27
CA MET A 83 20.16 2.13 -17.51
C MET A 83 20.56 0.96 -18.42
N ASN A 84 19.66 0.60 -19.34
CA ASN A 84 19.99 -0.30 -20.44
C ASN A 84 20.98 0.35 -21.44
N ARG A 85 21.46 -0.43 -22.42
CA ARG A 85 22.46 0.02 -23.41
C ARG A 85 22.00 1.24 -24.23
N GLU A 86 20.73 1.27 -24.61
CA GLU A 86 20.16 2.39 -25.37
C GLU A 86 20.10 3.66 -24.52
N GLY A 87 19.56 3.54 -23.29
CA GLY A 87 19.51 4.59 -22.29
C GLY A 87 20.88 5.17 -21.99
N ALA A 88 21.88 4.33 -21.73
CA ALA A 88 23.26 4.77 -21.49
C ALA A 88 23.81 5.61 -22.65
N SER A 89 23.56 5.21 -23.91
CA SER A 89 24.01 5.96 -25.09
C SER A 89 23.30 7.30 -25.24
N ARG A 90 21.98 7.34 -25.02
CA ARG A 90 21.18 8.58 -25.05
C ARG A 90 21.58 9.51 -23.91
N TRP A 91 21.72 8.98 -22.71
CA TRP A 91 22.15 9.73 -21.52
C TRP A 91 23.55 10.31 -21.66
N ALA A 92 24.49 9.56 -22.25
CA ALA A 92 25.82 10.07 -22.57
C ALA A 92 25.80 11.24 -23.55
N ARG A 93 24.83 11.28 -24.47
CA ARG A 93 24.63 12.40 -25.39
C ARG A 93 24.03 13.61 -24.69
N ILE A 94 22.99 13.39 -23.87
CA ILE A 94 22.31 14.43 -23.10
C ILE A 94 23.29 15.09 -22.13
N THR A 95 23.96 14.30 -21.29
CA THR A 95 24.94 14.81 -20.31
C THR A 95 26.13 15.48 -21.00
N GLY A 96 26.64 14.89 -22.09
CA GLY A 96 27.75 15.47 -22.86
C GLY A 96 27.42 16.83 -23.49
N ALA A 97 26.18 17.07 -23.89
CA ALA A 97 25.73 18.33 -24.48
C ALA A 97 25.33 19.40 -23.44
N ASN A 98 25.17 19.02 -22.17
CA ASN A 98 24.63 19.89 -21.11
C ASN A 98 25.58 20.01 -19.90
N ILE A 99 26.89 19.81 -20.08
CA ILE A 99 27.89 20.03 -19.01
C ILE A 99 27.76 21.45 -18.45
N GLY A 100 27.69 21.56 -17.12
CA GLY A 100 27.48 22.80 -16.38
C GLY A 100 26.04 23.34 -16.42
N ARG A 101 25.10 22.62 -17.04
CA ARG A 101 23.68 23.00 -17.12
C ARG A 101 22.82 22.01 -16.32
N PRO A 102 21.68 22.48 -15.78
CA PRO A 102 20.77 21.61 -15.05
C PRO A 102 20.03 20.66 -15.99
N VAL A 103 19.84 19.43 -15.52
CA VAL A 103 18.93 18.45 -16.15
C VAL A 103 17.81 18.17 -15.16
N ALA A 104 16.59 18.60 -15.50
CA ALA A 104 15.41 18.39 -14.68
C ALA A 104 14.92 16.94 -14.78
N ILE A 105 14.68 16.34 -13.62
CA ILE A 105 14.02 15.04 -13.46
C ILE A 105 12.58 15.34 -13.05
N ILE A 106 11.64 14.88 -13.87
CA ILE A 106 10.21 15.21 -13.74
C ILE A 106 9.45 13.92 -13.42
N LEU A 107 8.60 13.99 -12.41
CA LEU A 107 7.69 12.91 -12.00
C LEU A 107 6.30 13.50 -11.83
N ASP A 108 5.29 12.88 -12.43
CA ASP A 108 3.89 13.32 -12.37
C ASP A 108 3.69 14.82 -12.66
N ASN A 109 4.45 15.34 -13.62
CA ASN A 109 4.44 16.75 -14.04
C ASN A 109 4.97 17.75 -12.98
N PHE A 110 5.68 17.27 -11.96
CA PHE A 110 6.44 18.09 -11.00
C PHE A 110 7.94 17.90 -11.22
N VAL A 111 8.71 18.98 -11.06
CA VAL A 111 10.18 18.91 -11.05
C VAL A 111 10.62 18.34 -9.71
N TYR A 112 11.13 17.12 -9.73
CA TYR A 112 11.55 16.45 -8.53
C TYR A 112 12.94 16.91 -8.09
N THR A 113 13.90 16.86 -9.01
CA THR A 113 15.27 17.39 -8.83
C THR A 113 15.77 17.96 -10.15
N TYR A 114 16.77 18.85 -10.10
CA TYR A 114 17.34 19.45 -11.31
C TYR A 114 18.87 19.67 -11.17
N PRO A 115 19.65 18.62 -10.88
CA PRO A 115 21.09 18.76 -10.66
C PRO A 115 21.82 19.26 -11.91
N ASN A 116 22.92 19.98 -11.68
CA ASN A 116 23.85 20.37 -12.74
C ASN A 116 24.67 19.17 -13.20
N VAL A 117 24.80 19.00 -14.51
CA VAL A 117 25.67 17.96 -15.08
C VAL A 117 27.14 18.37 -14.86
N ILE A 118 27.87 17.61 -14.05
CA ILE A 118 29.29 17.88 -13.77
C ILE A 118 30.17 17.32 -14.90
N ASN A 119 29.93 16.06 -15.27
CA ASN A 119 30.69 15.32 -16.27
C ASN A 119 29.76 14.56 -17.21
N ARG A 120 30.26 14.19 -18.38
CA ARG A 120 29.56 13.26 -19.29
C ARG A 120 29.49 11.87 -18.66
N ILE A 121 28.31 11.28 -18.64
CA ILE A 121 28.05 9.95 -18.06
C ILE A 121 27.99 8.91 -19.19
N ASN A 122 29.00 8.06 -19.30
CA ASN A 122 29.12 7.09 -20.42
C ASN A 122 28.74 5.66 -20.06
N ASP A 123 28.68 5.34 -18.77
CA ASP A 123 28.47 3.98 -18.24
C ASP A 123 26.99 3.68 -17.94
N GLY A 124 26.10 4.65 -18.17
CA GLY A 124 24.67 4.49 -17.92
C GLY A 124 24.30 4.44 -16.44
N ARG A 125 25.20 4.88 -15.54
CA ARG A 125 24.96 4.95 -14.10
C ARG A 125 24.87 6.40 -13.65
N SER A 126 23.83 6.71 -12.88
CA SER A 126 23.65 8.05 -12.33
C SER A 126 23.05 7.96 -10.94
N SER A 127 23.09 9.08 -10.21
CA SER A 127 22.50 9.19 -8.88
C SER A 127 21.61 10.42 -8.81
N ILE A 128 20.42 10.27 -8.21
CA ILE A 128 19.54 11.38 -7.86
C ILE A 128 19.86 11.79 -6.43
N THR A 129 20.29 13.03 -6.25
CA THR A 129 20.61 13.64 -4.95
C THR A 129 19.55 14.66 -4.53
N GLY A 130 19.63 15.20 -3.31
CA GLY A 130 18.66 16.19 -2.80
C GLY A 130 17.38 15.56 -2.22
N LEU A 131 17.50 14.36 -1.66
CA LEU A 131 16.40 13.65 -0.98
C LEU A 131 16.37 14.03 0.50
N GLY A 132 15.18 14.18 1.06
CA GLY A 132 14.93 14.56 2.45
C GLY A 132 15.10 13.42 3.45
N GLY A 133 15.36 12.19 3.00
CA GLY A 133 15.58 11.03 3.86
C GLY A 133 15.62 9.70 3.11
N LEU A 134 15.87 8.61 3.86
CA LEU A 134 15.90 7.25 3.31
C LEU A 134 14.53 6.79 2.81
N GLN A 135 13.45 7.06 3.57
CA GLN A 135 12.09 6.71 3.16
C GLN A 135 11.74 7.27 1.78
N GLU A 136 12.15 8.51 1.53
CA GLU A 136 11.91 9.15 0.25
C GLU A 136 12.75 8.56 -0.89
N ALA A 137 13.96 8.09 -0.60
CA ALA A 137 14.75 7.33 -1.56
C ALA A 137 14.07 6.02 -1.94
N ASP A 138 13.49 5.31 -0.95
CA ASP A 138 12.73 4.08 -1.19
C ASP A 138 11.47 4.34 -2.03
N ASP A 139 10.70 5.38 -1.70
CA ASP A 139 9.52 5.77 -2.46
C ASP A 139 9.87 6.12 -3.91
N LEU A 140 10.96 6.85 -4.12
CA LEU A 140 11.46 7.19 -5.44
C LEU A 140 11.90 5.95 -6.23
N VAL A 141 12.56 4.99 -5.59
CA VAL A 141 12.93 3.71 -6.24
C VAL A 141 11.68 2.97 -6.71
N ASN A 142 10.63 2.91 -5.88
CA ASN A 142 9.36 2.29 -6.25
C ASN A 142 8.73 2.97 -7.48
N ILE A 143 8.71 4.30 -7.52
CA ILE A 143 8.21 5.07 -8.66
C ILE A 143 9.02 4.75 -9.92
N LEU A 144 10.35 4.82 -9.85
CA LEU A 144 11.23 4.56 -11.00
C LEU A 144 11.11 3.13 -11.53
N MET A 145 11.01 2.14 -10.64
CA MET A 145 10.92 0.72 -10.98
C MET A 145 9.53 0.28 -11.43
N SER A 146 8.48 0.97 -10.97
CA SER A 146 7.11 0.74 -11.47
C SER A 146 6.93 1.21 -12.92
N GLY A 147 7.85 2.04 -13.41
CA GLY A 147 7.80 2.63 -14.75
C GLY A 147 6.65 3.63 -14.89
N ALA A 148 6.53 4.25 -16.06
CA ALA A 148 5.34 5.04 -16.36
C ALA A 148 4.15 4.09 -16.54
N LEU A 149 3.09 4.28 -15.76
CA LEU A 149 1.86 3.52 -15.93
C LEU A 149 1.32 3.78 -17.35
N PRO A 150 1.05 2.74 -18.16
CA PRO A 150 0.68 2.89 -19.58
C PRO A 150 -0.70 3.54 -19.80
N ALA A 151 -1.48 3.72 -18.73
CA ALA A 151 -2.78 4.37 -18.75
C ALA A 151 -3.04 5.07 -17.41
N PRO A 152 -3.81 6.18 -17.39
CA PRO A 152 -4.26 6.81 -16.15
C PRO A 152 -5.09 5.81 -15.35
N LEU A 153 -4.75 5.64 -14.07
CA LEU A 153 -5.51 4.82 -13.14
C LEU A 153 -6.53 5.72 -12.42
N ASP A 154 -7.82 5.45 -12.64
CA ASP A 154 -8.87 6.01 -11.79
C ASP A 154 -9.12 5.05 -10.63
N ILE A 155 -9.08 5.57 -9.40
CA ILE A 155 -9.44 4.78 -8.21
C ILE A 155 -10.96 4.59 -8.21
N VAL A 156 -11.42 3.43 -8.68
CA VAL A 156 -12.85 3.11 -8.78
C VAL A 156 -13.48 2.89 -7.42
N GLU A 157 -12.73 2.33 -6.47
CA GLU A 157 -13.20 2.07 -5.11
C GLU A 157 -12.01 1.94 -4.15
N GLU A 158 -11.97 2.81 -3.14
CA GLU A 158 -10.98 2.75 -2.06
C GLU A 158 -11.66 2.30 -0.77
N ARG A 159 -11.29 1.12 -0.25
CA ARG A 159 -11.72 0.65 1.07
C ARG A 159 -10.54 0.59 2.01
N VAL A 160 -10.21 1.72 2.64
CA VAL A 160 -9.24 1.74 3.74
C VAL A 160 -9.96 1.35 5.04
N VAL A 161 -9.65 0.17 5.56
CA VAL A 161 -10.11 -0.23 6.90
C VAL A 161 -9.03 0.16 7.89
N GLY A 162 -9.35 1.10 8.78
CA GLY A 162 -8.42 1.51 9.83
C GLY A 162 -8.05 0.34 10.75
N PRO A 163 -6.78 0.22 11.19
CA PRO A 163 -6.32 -0.87 12.07
C PRO A 163 -7.17 -1.02 13.34
N THR A 164 -7.67 0.10 13.87
CA THR A 164 -8.53 0.15 15.06
C THR A 164 -9.91 -0.46 14.82
N LEU A 165 -10.52 -0.21 13.66
CA LEU A 165 -11.83 -0.78 13.29
C LEU A 165 -11.73 -2.30 13.07
N GLY A 166 -10.63 -2.74 12.44
CA GLY A 166 -10.32 -4.15 12.26
C GLY A 166 -10.11 -4.87 13.59
N ALA A 167 -9.27 -4.31 14.47
CA ALA A 167 -9.00 -4.89 15.79
C ALA A 167 -10.26 -4.97 16.68
N ALA A 168 -11.09 -3.92 16.68
CA ALA A 168 -12.35 -3.93 17.41
C ALA A 168 -13.28 -5.04 16.90
N SER A 169 -13.44 -5.16 15.58
CA SER A 169 -14.32 -6.16 14.98
C SER A 169 -13.83 -7.61 15.23
N ILE A 170 -12.52 -7.83 15.28
CA ILE A 170 -11.93 -9.13 15.65
C ILE A 170 -12.23 -9.45 17.12
N ASN A 171 -12.00 -8.51 18.03
CA ASN A 171 -12.27 -8.72 19.46
C ASN A 171 -13.75 -8.97 19.72
N ASP A 172 -14.64 -8.19 19.11
CA ASP A 172 -16.09 -8.37 19.25
C ASP A 172 -16.54 -9.74 18.69
N GLY A 173 -15.98 -10.15 17.55
CA GLY A 173 -16.25 -11.46 16.96
C GLY A 173 -15.79 -12.63 17.84
N LEU A 174 -14.58 -12.55 18.39
CA LEU A 174 -14.06 -13.56 19.31
C LEU A 174 -14.90 -13.63 20.60
N ASN A 175 -15.25 -12.49 21.17
CA ASN A 175 -16.10 -12.42 22.36
C ASN A 175 -17.49 -13.04 22.08
N ALA A 176 -18.09 -12.75 20.93
CA ALA A 176 -19.38 -13.33 20.54
C ALA A 176 -19.31 -14.86 20.42
N ILE A 177 -18.24 -15.41 19.82
CA ILE A 177 -18.02 -16.86 19.74
C ILE A 177 -17.93 -17.47 21.14
N ILE A 178 -17.13 -16.86 22.03
CA ILE A 178 -16.93 -17.36 23.39
C ILE A 178 -18.25 -17.36 24.18
N TYR A 179 -18.99 -16.25 24.17
CA TYR A 179 -20.27 -16.17 24.87
C TYR A 179 -21.30 -17.15 24.28
N GLY A 180 -21.35 -17.29 22.95
CA GLY A 180 -22.22 -18.25 22.28
C GLY A 180 -21.91 -19.69 22.69
N LEU A 181 -20.63 -20.06 22.68
CA LEU A 181 -20.17 -21.39 23.10
C LEU A 181 -20.57 -21.70 24.56
N VAL A 182 -20.36 -20.75 25.48
CA VAL A 182 -20.69 -20.93 26.89
C VAL A 182 -22.19 -21.12 27.10
N ILE A 183 -23.02 -20.30 26.46
CA ILE A 183 -24.49 -20.39 26.58
C ILE A 183 -24.98 -21.75 26.06
N VAL A 184 -24.46 -22.19 24.91
CA VAL A 184 -24.81 -23.48 24.30
C VAL A 184 -24.35 -24.65 25.19
N ALA A 185 -23.12 -24.62 25.70
CA ALA A 185 -22.61 -25.67 26.58
C ALA A 185 -23.45 -25.79 27.86
N ILE A 186 -23.79 -24.66 28.48
CA ILE A 186 -24.69 -24.64 29.65
C ILE A 186 -26.04 -25.27 29.29
N PHE A 187 -26.65 -24.88 28.17
CA PHE A 187 -27.93 -25.44 27.73
C PHE A 187 -27.85 -26.97 27.51
N MET A 188 -26.78 -27.45 26.86
CA MET A 188 -26.58 -28.87 26.59
C MET A 188 -26.46 -29.68 27.88
N ILE A 189 -25.66 -29.21 28.83
CA ILE A 189 -25.48 -29.86 30.13
C ILE A 189 -26.81 -29.90 30.90
N PHE A 190 -27.57 -28.80 30.95
CA PHE A 190 -28.83 -28.77 31.70
C PHE A 190 -29.91 -29.66 31.09
N TYR A 191 -30.08 -29.68 29.77
CA TYR A 191 -31.16 -30.42 29.12
C TYR A 191 -30.82 -31.92 28.92
N TYR A 192 -29.59 -32.22 28.51
CA TYR A 192 -29.13 -33.58 28.17
C TYR A 192 -28.25 -34.23 29.24
N HIS A 193 -27.93 -33.53 30.34
CA HIS A 193 -27.12 -34.03 31.45
C HIS A 193 -25.79 -34.60 30.95
N VAL A 194 -25.51 -35.88 31.24
CA VAL A 194 -24.26 -36.56 30.84
C VAL A 194 -24.11 -36.61 29.32
N GLY A 195 -25.20 -36.81 28.57
CA GLY A 195 -25.16 -36.79 27.10
C GLY A 195 -24.75 -35.42 26.55
N GLY A 196 -25.24 -34.35 27.19
CA GLY A 196 -24.86 -32.98 26.87
C GLY A 196 -23.38 -32.71 27.08
N ALA A 197 -22.84 -33.14 28.22
CA ALA A 197 -21.41 -33.00 28.52
C ALA A 197 -20.53 -33.74 27.48
N ILE A 198 -20.95 -34.92 27.00
CA ILE A 198 -20.23 -35.65 25.95
C ILE A 198 -20.28 -34.88 24.62
N ALA A 199 -21.44 -34.30 24.28
CA ALA A 199 -21.58 -33.45 23.09
C ALA A 199 -20.69 -32.21 23.14
N ASP A 200 -20.57 -31.57 24.30
CA ASP A 200 -19.72 -30.38 24.46
C ASP A 200 -18.23 -30.72 24.28
N VAL A 201 -17.79 -31.88 24.77
CA VAL A 201 -16.44 -32.38 24.50
C VAL A 201 -16.22 -32.58 23.01
N ALA A 202 -17.18 -33.20 22.30
CA ALA A 202 -17.10 -33.37 20.85
C ALA A 202 -17.07 -32.03 20.10
N LEU A 203 -17.84 -31.04 20.56
CA LEU A 203 -17.86 -29.69 20.01
C LEU A 203 -16.49 -29.01 20.17
N ILE A 204 -15.91 -29.06 21.37
CA ILE A 204 -14.58 -28.49 21.65
C ILE A 204 -13.52 -29.16 20.77
N THR A 205 -13.56 -30.49 20.64
CA THR A 205 -12.65 -31.24 19.76
C THR A 205 -12.81 -30.82 18.30
N SER A 206 -14.04 -30.58 17.82
CA SER A 206 -14.28 -30.10 16.46
C SER A 206 -13.66 -28.71 16.23
N ILE A 207 -13.86 -27.77 17.16
CA ILE A 207 -13.25 -26.43 17.10
C ILE A 207 -11.73 -26.52 17.12
N PHE A 208 -11.16 -27.39 17.96
CA PHE A 208 -9.72 -27.63 18.00
C PHE A 208 -9.17 -28.09 16.64
N PHE A 209 -9.87 -29.01 15.96
CA PHE A 209 -9.47 -29.44 14.62
C PHE A 209 -9.58 -28.32 13.58
N ILE A 210 -10.65 -27.52 13.62
CA ILE A 210 -10.81 -26.37 12.70
C ILE A 210 -9.64 -25.39 12.85
N LEU A 211 -9.32 -25.01 14.10
CA LEU A 211 -8.21 -24.11 14.39
C LEU A 211 -6.85 -24.73 14.05
N GLY A 212 -6.66 -26.03 14.32
CA GLY A 212 -5.44 -26.76 13.98
C GLY A 212 -5.20 -26.83 12.47
N ILE A 213 -6.25 -27.05 11.66
CA ILE A 213 -6.17 -27.05 10.20
C ILE A 213 -5.86 -25.64 9.69
N LEU A 214 -6.55 -24.61 10.19
CA LEU A 214 -6.25 -23.21 9.84
C LEU A 214 -4.79 -22.85 10.10
N ALA A 215 -4.27 -23.23 11.27
CA ALA A 215 -2.88 -23.02 11.64
C ALA A 215 -1.91 -23.81 10.74
N ALA A 216 -2.21 -25.07 10.43
CA ALA A 216 -1.36 -25.91 9.56
C ALA A 216 -1.21 -25.35 8.14
N PHE A 217 -2.27 -24.74 7.60
CA PHE A 217 -2.25 -24.11 6.27
C PHE A 217 -1.87 -22.62 6.29
N SER A 218 -1.53 -22.06 7.45
CA SER A 218 -1.29 -20.61 7.62
C SER A 218 -2.46 -19.76 7.09
N ALA A 219 -3.68 -20.28 7.19
CA ALA A 219 -4.88 -19.58 6.75
C ALA A 219 -5.24 -18.48 7.74
N THR A 220 -5.58 -17.29 7.23
CA THR A 220 -5.92 -16.14 8.07
C THR A 220 -7.37 -16.23 8.55
N LEU A 221 -7.59 -16.06 9.86
CA LEU A 221 -8.93 -15.96 10.44
C LEU A 221 -9.51 -14.55 10.20
N THR A 222 -10.35 -14.42 9.19
CA THR A 222 -11.03 -13.17 8.84
C THR A 222 -12.42 -13.08 9.49
N LEU A 223 -13.06 -11.91 9.43
CA LEU A 223 -14.42 -11.73 9.96
C LEU A 223 -15.44 -12.71 9.37
N PRO A 224 -15.48 -12.96 8.04
CA PRO A 224 -16.31 -14.01 7.47
C PRO A 224 -15.92 -15.42 7.96
N GLY A 225 -14.63 -15.67 8.20
CA GLY A 225 -14.16 -16.92 8.78
C GLY A 225 -14.73 -17.18 10.18
N MET A 226 -14.75 -16.14 11.04
CA MET A 226 -15.39 -16.22 12.36
C MET A 226 -16.88 -16.53 12.26
N ALA A 227 -17.61 -15.91 11.32
CA ALA A 227 -19.01 -16.22 11.08
C ALA A 227 -19.23 -17.68 10.64
N GLY A 228 -18.33 -18.21 9.80
CA GLY A 228 -18.35 -19.62 9.39
C GLY A 228 -18.14 -20.60 10.57
N ILE A 229 -17.27 -20.24 11.53
CA ILE A 229 -17.08 -21.02 12.76
C ILE A 229 -18.37 -21.03 13.59
N VAL A 230 -19.01 -19.89 13.80
CA VAL A 230 -20.30 -19.80 14.52
C VAL A 230 -21.36 -20.67 13.86
N LEU A 231 -21.48 -20.62 12.54
CA LEU A 231 -22.41 -21.45 11.78
C LEU A 231 -22.12 -22.95 11.98
N THR A 232 -20.84 -23.33 11.93
CA THR A 232 -20.40 -24.72 12.14
C THR A 232 -20.74 -25.21 13.55
N ILE A 233 -20.54 -24.37 14.58
CA ILE A 233 -20.91 -24.68 15.95
C ILE A 233 -22.42 -24.91 16.07
N GLY A 234 -23.23 -24.03 15.49
CA GLY A 234 -24.69 -24.18 15.49
C GLY A 234 -25.16 -25.50 14.86
N MET A 235 -24.60 -25.85 13.70
CA MET A 235 -24.93 -27.11 13.01
C MET A 235 -24.44 -28.34 13.77
N ALA A 236 -23.26 -28.29 14.38
CA ALA A 236 -22.72 -29.40 15.16
C ALA A 236 -23.59 -29.69 16.40
N VAL A 237 -24.09 -28.64 17.06
CA VAL A 237 -24.96 -28.77 18.23
C VAL A 237 -26.33 -29.31 17.83
N ASP A 238 -26.93 -28.79 16.75
CA ASP A 238 -28.21 -29.28 16.23
C ASP A 238 -28.18 -30.78 15.88
N ALA A 239 -27.11 -31.21 15.19
CA ALA A 239 -26.90 -32.62 14.87
C ALA A 239 -26.78 -33.49 16.14
N ASN A 240 -26.02 -33.03 17.14
CA ASN A 240 -25.87 -33.75 18.41
C ASN A 240 -27.20 -33.85 19.16
N VAL A 241 -27.98 -32.76 19.20
CA VAL A 241 -29.31 -32.71 19.80
C VAL A 241 -30.24 -33.73 19.15
N LEU A 242 -30.32 -33.73 17.81
CA LEU A 242 -31.17 -34.66 17.05
C LEU A 242 -30.83 -36.13 17.36
N ILE A 243 -29.53 -36.45 17.43
CA ILE A 243 -29.06 -37.80 17.78
C ILE A 243 -29.50 -38.18 19.19
N PHE A 244 -29.34 -37.30 20.18
CA PHE A 244 -29.72 -37.59 21.56
C PHE A 244 -31.22 -37.73 21.74
N ASP A 245 -32.01 -36.92 21.05
CA ASP A 245 -33.47 -37.06 21.07
C ASP A 245 -33.89 -38.38 20.45
N ARG A 246 -33.26 -38.78 19.33
CA ARG A 246 -33.52 -40.09 18.72
C ARG A 246 -33.15 -41.25 19.63
N ILE A 247 -32.01 -41.16 20.34
CA ILE A 247 -31.60 -42.17 21.33
C ILE A 247 -32.65 -42.29 22.44
N ARG A 248 -33.14 -41.17 22.98
CA ARG A 248 -34.20 -41.17 24.00
C ARG A 248 -35.50 -41.76 23.48
N GLU A 249 -35.88 -41.47 22.24
CA GLU A 249 -37.08 -42.02 21.61
C GLU A 249 -37.00 -43.56 21.49
N GLU A 250 -35.88 -44.08 20.98
CA GLU A 250 -35.67 -45.52 20.82
C GLU A 250 -35.55 -46.26 22.17
N GLN A 251 -34.96 -45.62 23.19
CA GLN A 251 -34.97 -46.14 24.56
C GLN A 251 -36.39 -46.24 25.13
N ARG A 252 -37.24 -45.23 24.91
CA ARG A 252 -38.65 -45.26 25.32
C ARG A 252 -39.45 -46.32 24.58
N ALA A 253 -39.07 -46.63 23.34
CA ALA A 253 -39.64 -47.72 22.55
C ALA A 253 -39.15 -49.12 22.99
N GLY A 254 -38.32 -49.22 24.03
CA GLY A 254 -37.89 -50.49 24.62
C GLY A 254 -36.78 -51.21 23.87
N LYS A 255 -36.11 -50.55 22.91
CA LYS A 255 -34.93 -51.13 22.25
C LYS A 255 -33.70 -50.94 23.15
N SER A 256 -33.04 -52.05 23.48
CA SER A 256 -31.78 -52.06 24.23
C SER A 256 -30.65 -51.41 23.40
N LEU A 257 -29.77 -50.66 24.06
CA LEU A 257 -28.57 -50.02 23.49
C LEU A 257 -27.39 -51.01 23.30
N LEU A 258 -27.67 -52.31 23.14
CA LEU A 258 -26.68 -53.36 22.92
C LEU A 258 -26.98 -54.07 21.59
#